data_AF-A0AB37IHP0-F1
#
_entry.id   AF-A0AB37IHP0-F1
#
_cell.length_a   1.000
_cell.length_b   1.000
_cell.length_c   1.000
_cell.angle_alpha   90.00
_cell.angle_beta   90.00
_cell.angle_gamma   90.00
#
_symmetry.space_group_name_H-M   'P 1'
#
loop_
_entity.id
_entity.type
_entity.pdbx_description
1 polymer ?
#
loop_
_entity_poly.entity_id
_entity_poly.type
_entity_poly.pdbx_seq_one_letter_code
_entity_poly.pdbx_strand_id
1 'polypeptide(L)' 'MVDAVRDYLDYYNHRRIQLKLKGLSPIQYRKQSFK' A
#
# COMPACT_ATOMS: atom_id res chain seq x y z
N MET A 1 9.62 -19.24 -3.92
CA MET A 1 8.94 -19.02 -2.61
C MET A 1 9.13 -17.60 -2.09
N VAL A 2 10.29 -16.97 -2.26
CA VAL A 2 10.52 -15.56 -1.86
C VAL A 2 9.70 -14.57 -2.69
N ASP A 3 9.48 -14.87 -3.98
CA ASP A 3 8.80 -13.96 -4.91
C ASP A 3 7.33 -13.74 -4.54
N ALA A 4 6.62 -14.81 -4.14
CA ALA A 4 5.22 -14.71 -3.71
C ALA A 4 5.05 -13.81 -2.47
N VAL A 5 6.01 -13.85 -1.54
CA VAL A 5 6.00 -12.99 -0.34
C VAL A 5 6.27 -11.54 -0.73
N ARG A 6 7.21 -11.31 -1.65
CA ARG A 6 7.53 -9.97 -2.15
C ARG A 6 6.36 -9.35 -2.90
N ASP A 7 5.69 -10.12 -3.74
CA ASP A 7 4.52 -9.68 -4.50
C ASP A 7 3.33 -9.36 -3.58
N TYR A 8 3.14 -10.18 -2.54
CA TYR A 8 2.15 -9.93 -1.51
C TYR A 8 2.44 -8.62 -0.76
N LEU A 9 3.69 -8.41 -0.32
CA LEU A 9 4.12 -7.18 0.34
C LEU A 9 3.95 -5.94 -0.55
N ASP A 10 4.34 -6.03 -1.82
CA ASP A 10 4.17 -4.95 -2.78
C ASP A 10 2.69 -4.63 -3.02
N TYR A 11 1.85 -5.65 -3.21
CA TYR A 11 0.41 -5.47 -3.35
C TYR A 11 -0.17 -4.73 -2.13
N TYR A 12 0.16 -5.18 -0.92
CA TYR A 12 -0.36 -4.57 0.31
C TYR A 12 0.12 -3.14 0.54
N ASN A 13 1.32 -2.77 0.10
CA ASN A 13 1.88 -1.44 0.33
C ASN A 13 1.53 -0.43 -0.77
N HIS A 14 1.49 -0.87 -2.04
CA HIS A 14 1.43 0.02 -3.20
C HIS A 14 0.13 -0.08 -3.99
N ARG A 15 -0.47 -1.27 -4.10
CA ARG A 15 -1.59 -1.52 -5.02
C ARG A 15 -2.94 -1.70 -4.33
N ARG A 16 -2.95 -2.03 -3.04
CA ARG A 16 -4.17 -2.30 -2.28
C ARG A 16 -5.02 -1.03 -2.15
N ILE A 17 -6.17 -1.02 -2.85
CA ILE A 17 -7.15 0.06 -2.76
C ILE A 17 -8.01 -0.13 -1.51
N GLN A 18 -8.17 0.93 -0.72
CA GLN A 18 -9.12 0.98 0.37
C GLN A 18 -10.02 2.22 0.18
N LEU A 19 -11.33 2.04 0.23
CA LEU A 19 -12.31 3.11 0.02
C LEU A 19 -12.08 4.30 0.98
N LYS A 20 -11.69 4.02 2.22
CA LYS A 20 -11.39 5.04 3.25
C LYS A 20 -10.16 5.91 2.94
N LEU A 21 -9.25 5.43 2.10
CA LEU A 21 -8.01 6.14 1.78
C LEU A 21 -8.17 7.10 0.58
N LYS A 22 -9.41 7.32 0.11
CA LYS A 22 -9.72 8.28 -0.97
C LYS A 22 -8.90 8.03 -2.24
N GLY A 23 -8.70 6.76 -2.59
CA GLY A 23 -7.92 6.35 -3.76
C GLY A 23 -6.40 6.32 -3.58
N LEU A 24 -5.89 6.67 -2.40
CA LEU A 24 -4.46 6.57 -2.10
C LEU A 24 -4.07 5.13 -1.74
N SER A 25 -2.86 4.74 -2.13
CA SER A 25 -2.25 3.52 -1.61
C SER A 25 -1.86 3.67 -0.13
N PRO A 26 -1.68 2.56 0.60
CA PRO A 26 -1.32 2.61 2.02
C PRO A 26 -0.05 3.41 2.32
N ILE A 27 0.98 3.31 1.47
CA ILE A 27 2.21 4.10 1.67
C ILE A 27 2.01 5.59 1.36
N GLN A 28 1.20 5.94 0.36
CA GLN A 28 0.87 7.33 0.03
C GLN A 28 0.08 8.00 1.16
N TYR A 29 -0.91 7.28 1.71
CA TYR A 29 -1.69 7.78 2.84
C TYR A 29 -0.82 8.04 4.07
N ARG A 30 0.09 7.12 4.43
CA ARG A 30 1.03 7.32 5.55
C ARG A 30 1.91 8.55 5.36
N LYS A 31 2.42 8.76 4.14
CA LYS A 31 3.24 9.94 3.79
C LYS A 31 2.50 11.27 4.02
N GLN A 32 1.17 11.31 3.86
CA GLN A 32 0.38 12.49 4.17
C GLN A 32 0.39 12.84 5.66
N SER A 33 0.43 11.84 6.54
CA SER A 33 0.45 12.04 8.00
C SER A 33 1.79 12.53 8.54
N PHE A 34 2.85 12.51 7.73
CA PHE A 34 4.18 13.01 8.11
C PHE A 34 4.46 14.43 7.60
N LYS A 35 3.45 15.10 7.02
CA LYS A 35 3.41 16.55 6.85
C LYS A 35 2.76 17.19 8.07
#